data_AF-A0AAV8YAK7-F1
#
_entry.id   AF-A0AAV8YAK7-F1
#
_cell.length_a   1.000
_cell.length_b   1.000
_cell.length_c   1.000
_cell.angle_alpha   90.00
_cell.angle_beta   90.00
_cell.angle_gamma   90.00
#
_symmetry.space_group_name_H-M   'P 1'
#
loop_
_entity.id
_entity.type
_entity.pdbx_description
1 polymer ?
#
loop_
_entity_poly.entity_id
_entity_poly.type
_entity_poly.pdbx_seq_one_letter_code
_entity_poly.pdbx_strand_id
1 'polypeptide(L)' 'MADVKWQLVNELHKPVRKNFRRRRVTIKGLNDLIQADLVQMIRYARVNRGYRYILVVINVFSKFVWTEPVKRKSAKEKQI' A
#
# COMPACT_ATOMS: atom_id res chain seq x y z
N MET A 1 23.90 -12.45 28.96
CA MET A 1 22.42 -12.52 29.10
C MET A 1 21.80 -11.19 29.54
N ALA A 2 22.45 -10.39 30.40
CA ALA A 2 21.94 -9.06 30.79
C ALA A 2 21.91 -8.04 29.64
N ASP A 3 22.86 -8.11 28.70
CA ASP A 3 22.97 -7.12 27.62
C ASP A 3 21.82 -7.18 26.61
N VAL A 4 21.35 -8.40 26.29
CA VAL A 4 20.20 -8.61 25.40
C VAL A 4 18.92 -8.06 26.03
N LYS A 5 18.76 -8.23 27.35
CA LYS A 5 17.63 -7.67 28.11
C LYS A 5 17.61 -6.14 28.04
N TRP A 6 18.76 -5.50 28.21
CA TRP A 6 18.89 -4.04 28.14
C TRP A 6 18.66 -3.48 26.73
N GLN A 7 19.14 -4.18 25.70
CA GLN A 7 18.88 -3.82 24.31
C GLN A 7 17.38 -3.86 23.97
N LEU A 8 16.69 -4.94 24.39
CA LEU A 8 15.25 -5.09 24.18
C LEU A 8 14.45 -4.00 24.91
N VAL A 9 14.80 -3.71 26.17
CA VAL A 9 14.16 -2.64 26.95
C VAL A 9 14.33 -1.29 26.26
N ASN A 10 15.54 -0.99 25.77
CA ASN A 10 15.80 0.25 25.04
C ASN A 10 15.04 0.31 23.70
N GLU A 11 14.84 -0.81 23.01
CA GLU A 11 14.06 -0.83 21.78
C GLU A 11 12.57 -0.59 22.02
N LEU A 12 12.00 -1.25 23.03
CA LEU A 12 10.57 -1.13 23.39
C LEU A 12 10.20 0.27 23.87
N HIS A 13 11.08 0.92 24.65
CA HIS A 13 10.83 2.24 25.22
C HIS A 13 11.39 3.38 24.37
N LYS A 14 11.89 3.10 23.16
CA LYS A 14 12.26 4.17 22.23
C LYS A 14 11.01 4.98 21.87
N PRO A 15 11.07 6.32 21.99
CA PRO A 15 9.95 7.16 21.58
C PRO A 15 9.65 6.97 20.09
N VAL A 16 8.37 6.98 19.74
CA VAL A 16 7.92 6.81 18.35
C VAL A 16 8.49 7.94 17.48
N ARG A 17 9.28 7.58 16.47
CA ARG A 17 9.80 8.53 15.48
C ARG A 17 8.70 8.90 14.48
N LYS A 18 8.03 10.04 14.71
CA LYS A 18 6.99 10.57 13.79
C LYS A 18 7.56 10.96 12.42
N ASN A 19 8.73 11.59 12.42
CA ASN A 19 9.45 12.01 11.22
C ASN A 19 10.63 11.07 10.99
N PHE A 20 10.58 10.32 9.91
CA PHE A 20 11.66 9.43 9.47
C PHE A 20 11.96 9.69 8.00
N ARG A 21 13.18 9.36 7.56
CA ARG A 21 13.56 9.51 6.16
C ARG A 21 12.70 8.58 5.31
N ARG A 22 11.82 9.17 4.49
CA ARG A 22 11.01 8.45 3.49
C ARG A 22 11.63 8.63 2.11
N ARG A 23 11.39 7.68 1.23
CA ARG A 23 11.76 7.81 -0.19
C ARG A 23 10.93 8.95 -0.80
N ARG A 24 11.60 9.93 -1.42
CA ARG A 24 10.90 10.96 -2.20
C ARG A 24 10.46 10.37 -3.53
N VAL A 25 9.23 10.69 -3.95
CA VAL A 25 8.74 10.40 -5.29
C VAL A 25 9.01 11.64 -6.13
N THR A 26 9.92 11.52 -7.10
CA THR A 26 10.28 12.59 -8.02
C THR A 26 9.67 12.28 -9.38
N ILE A 27 9.04 13.27 -10.01
CA ILE A 27 8.33 13.16 -11.29
C ILE A 27 9.00 14.12 -12.27
N LYS A 28 9.23 13.67 -13.51
CA LYS A 28 9.87 14.44 -14.58
C LYS A 28 8.90 15.14 -15.51
N GLY A 29 7.65 14.67 -15.60
CA GLY A 29 6.62 15.24 -16.48
C GLY A 29 5.27 14.53 -16.41
N LEU A 30 4.37 14.88 -17.34
CA LEU A 30 3.06 14.25 -17.49
C LEU A 30 3.23 12.78 -17.91
N ASN A 31 2.50 11.88 -17.25
CA ASN A 31 2.55 10.42 -17.48
C ASN A 31 3.91 9.74 -17.24
N ASP A 32 4.84 10.40 -16.53
CA ASP A 32 6.14 9.83 -16.18
C ASP A 32 6.01 8.70 -15.14
N LEU A 33 5.03 8.78 -14.25
CA LEU A 33 4.86 7.81 -13.18
C LEU A 33 3.39 7.54 -12.85
N ILE A 34 3.04 6.25 -12.82
CA ILE A 34 1.79 5.73 -12.27
C ILE A 34 2.09 4.90 -11.03
N GLN A 35 1.22 4.95 -10.04
CA GLN A 35 1.28 4.11 -8.85
C GLN A 35 0.04 3.23 -8.80
N ALA A 36 0.24 1.95 -8.51
CA ALA A 36 -0.85 0.99 -8.39
C ALA A 36 -0.76 0.31 -7.02
N ASP A 37 -1.91 0.13 -6.38
CA ASP A 37 -2.04 -0.62 -5.14
C ASP A 37 -3.36 -1.40 -5.10
N LEU A 38 -3.46 -2.34 -4.17
CA LEU A 38 -4.65 -3.16 -3.94
C LEU A 38 -5.22 -2.89 -2.54
N VAL A 39 -6.41 -2.31 -2.50
CA VAL A 39 -7.17 -2.21 -1.26
C VAL A 39 -7.78 -3.56 -0.93
N GLN A 40 -7.52 -4.07 0.27
CA GLN A 40 -8.00 -5.39 0.70
C GLN A 40 -9.38 -5.29 1.35
N MET A 41 -10.38 -5.90 0.70
CA MET A 41 -11.79 -5.92 1.11
C MET A 41 -12.30 -7.35 1.39
N ILE A 42 -11.39 -8.28 1.74
CA ILE A 42 -11.70 -9.72 1.85
C ILE A 42 -12.86 -10.00 2.81
N ARG A 43 -12.94 -9.27 3.93
CA ARG A 43 -14.01 -9.43 4.94
C ARG A 43 -15.40 -9.15 4.37
N TYR A 44 -15.48 -8.29 3.37
CA TYR A 44 -16.74 -7.87 2.75
C TYR A 44 -17.11 -8.69 1.53
N ALA A 45 -16.36 -9.74 1.19
CA ALA A 45 -16.60 -10.52 -0.03
C ALA A 45 -18.03 -11.07 -0.13
N ARG A 46 -18.63 -11.48 1.00
CA ARG A 46 -19.99 -12.03 1.03
C ARG A 46 -21.06 -10.98 0.68
N VAL A 47 -20.87 -9.74 1.11
CA VAL A 47 -21.80 -8.63 0.82
C VAL A 47 -21.46 -7.91 -0.48
N ASN A 48 -20.22 -8.04 -0.96
CA ASN A 48 -19.70 -7.40 -2.17
C ASN A 48 -19.59 -8.38 -3.36
N ARG A 49 -20.57 -9.28 -3.53
CA ARG A 49 -20.68 -10.19 -4.71
C ARG A 49 -19.39 -10.98 -5.02
N GLY A 50 -18.62 -11.32 -3.99
CA GLY A 50 -17.36 -12.05 -4.09
C GLY A 50 -16.12 -11.19 -4.42
N TYR A 51 -16.26 -9.88 -4.56
CA TYR A 51 -15.12 -8.97 -4.74
C TYR A 51 -14.35 -8.83 -3.42
N ARG A 52 -13.05 -9.12 -3.50
CA ARG A 52 -12.15 -9.21 -2.34
C ARG A 52 -11.13 -8.09 -2.32
N TYR A 53 -10.92 -7.43 -3.45
CA TYR A 53 -9.92 -6.38 -3.59
C TYR A 53 -10.46 -5.27 -4.50
N ILE A 54 -9.87 -4.08 -4.37
CA ILE A 54 -10.07 -2.98 -5.32
C ILE A 54 -8.67 -2.60 -5.80
N LEU A 55 -8.44 -2.74 -7.10
CA LEU A 55 -7.24 -2.23 -7.76
C LEU A 55 -7.40 -0.72 -7.89
N VAL A 56 -6.42 0.02 -7.37
CA VAL A 56 -6.38 1.48 -7.45
C VAL A 56 -5.14 1.86 -8.22
N VAL A 57 -5.31 2.59 -9.31
CA VAL A 57 -4.21 3.12 -10.12
C VAL A 57 -4.31 4.64 -10.12
N ILE A 58 -3.22 5.31 -9.75
CA ILE A 58 -3.16 6.77 -9.63
C ILE A 58 -2.09 7.30 -10.58
N ASN A 59 -2.46 8.27 -11.41
CA ASN A 59 -1.50 9.10 -12.11
C ASN A 59 -0.87 10.08 -11.11
N VAL A 60 0.44 9.98 -10.90
CA VAL A 60 1.09 10.75 -9.84
C VAL A 60 1.20 12.23 -10.20
N PHE A 61 1.16 12.60 -11.47
CA PHE A 61 1.17 13.99 -11.92
C PHE A 61 -0.22 14.64 -11.74
N SER A 62 -1.25 14.11 -12.39
CA SER A 62 -2.59 14.72 -12.40
C SER A 62 -3.45 14.37 -11.18
N LYS A 63 -3.01 13.41 -10.36
CA LYS A 63 -3.79 12.81 -9.25
C LYS A 63 -5.11 12.18 -9.69
N PHE A 64 -5.26 11.92 -10.99
CA PHE A 64 -6.39 11.16 -11.50
C PHE A 64 -6.30 9.71 -11.04
N VAL A 65 -7.44 9.14 -10.62
CA VAL A 65 -7.53 7.80 -10.04
C VAL A 65 -8.48 6.94 -10.85
N TRP A 66 -8.04 5.74 -11.20
CA TRP A 66 -8.87 4.66 -11.72
C TRP A 66 -9.03 3.59 -10.66
N THR A 67 -10.23 3.04 -10.52
CA THR A 67 -10.52 1.98 -9.56
C THR A 67 -11.28 0.84 -10.22
N GLU A 68 -10.86 -0.39 -9.92
CA GLU A 68 -11.46 -1.60 -10.50
C GLU A 68 -11.62 -2.69 -9.42
N PRO A 69 -12.84 -3.21 -9.19
CA PRO A 69 -13.05 -4.28 -8.23
C PRO A 69 -12.57 -5.62 -8.81
N VAL A 70 -11.86 -6.40 -7.98
CA VAL A 70 -11.25 -7.69 -8.34
C VAL A 70 -11.55 -8.76 -7.28
N LYS A 71 -11.82 -10.00 -7.71
CA LYS A 71 -12.20 -11.11 -6.82
C LYS A 71 -10.99 -11.93 -6.36
N ARG A 72 -9.87 -11.95 -7.07
CA ARG A 72 -8.62 -12.62 -6.68
C ARG A 72 -7.42 -11.73 -7.05
N LYS A 73 -6.28 -12.05 -6.46
CA LYS A 73 -4.99 -11.40 -6.71
C LYS A 73 -4.24 -12.18 -7.79
N SER A 74 -4.81 -12.22 -8.99
CA SER A 74 -4.22 -12.93 -10.14
C SER A 74 -4.04 -11.97 -11.30
N ALA A 75 -2.91 -12.05 -12.00
CA ALA A 75 -2.65 -11.26 -13.19
C ALA A 75 -3.67 -11.53 -14.31
N LYS A 76 -4.23 -12.75 -14.36
CA LYS A 76 -5.23 -13.16 -15.36
C LYS A 76 -6.63 -12.59 -15.11
N GLU A 77 -6.86 -11.96 -13.95
CA GLU A 77 -8.20 -11.58 -13.56
C GLU A 77 -8.70 -10.32 -14.25
N LYS A 78 -7.78 -9.40 -14.53
CA LYS A 78 -8.01 -8.18 -15.30
C LYS A 78 -6.81 -8.01 -16.23
N GLN A 79 -6.99 -8.38 -17.49
CA GLN A 79 -6.14 -7.88 -18.56
C GLN A 79 -6.67 -6.50 -18.92
N ILE A 80 -5.85 -5.49 -18.69
CA ILE A 80 -6.09 -4.10 -19.08
C ILE A 80 -5.54 -3.94 -20.49
#